data_AF-A0A392SFH9-F1
#
_entry.id   AF-A0A392SFH9-F1
#
_cell.length_a   1.000
_cell.length_b   1.000
_cell.length_c   1.000
_cell.angle_alpha   90.00
_cell.angle_beta   90.00
_cell.angle_gamma   90.00
#
_symmetry.space_group_name_H-M   'P 1'
#
loop_
_entity.id
_entity.type
_entity.pdbx_description
1 polymer ?
#
loop_
_entity_poly.entity_id
_entity_poly.type
_entity_poly.pdbx_seq_one_letter_code
_entity_poly.pdbx_strand_id
1 'polypeptide(L)'
;ISNAPFTGICISNVTIGLAKKTKKVPWNCTDIAGISSGVTPVPCGLLPDQGAENIGSCTFPEYKLPIEDVKVRTCTYRRNL
;
A
#
# COMPACT_ATOMS: atom_id res chain seq x y z
N ILE A 1 -1.17 -17.30 12.11
CA ILE A 1 -0.47 -17.15 10.81
C ILE A 1 0.80 -16.42 11.16
N SER A 2 1.93 -17.10 11.33
CA SER A 2 3.19 -16.43 11.73
C SER A 2 4.39 -16.85 10.86
N ASN A 3 4.11 -17.55 9.75
CA ASN A 3 5.11 -18.10 8.82
C ASN A 3 4.75 -17.83 7.34
N ALA A 4 3.79 -16.95 7.07
CA ALA A 4 3.39 -16.56 5.73
C ALA A 4 3.13 -15.05 5.70
N PRO A 5 4.18 -14.23 5.86
CA PRO A 5 4.01 -12.78 5.86
C PRO A 5 3.52 -12.30 4.50
N PHE A 6 2.72 -11.23 4.51
CA PHE A 6 2.41 -10.51 3.29
C PHE A 6 3.63 -9.68 2.88
N THR A 7 4.30 -10.11 1.81
CA THR A 7 5.55 -9.54 1.31
C THR A 7 5.32 -8.61 0.12
N GLY A 8 6.33 -7.82 -0.23
CA GLY A 8 6.30 -6.96 -1.43
C GLY A 8 5.61 -5.61 -1.18
N ILE A 9 5.40 -5.24 0.09
CA ILE A 9 4.97 -3.88 0.43
C ILE A 9 6.10 -2.91 0.07
N CYS A 10 5.78 -1.87 -0.70
CA CYS A 10 6.69 -0.79 -1.03
C CYS A 10 5.99 0.54 -0.81
N ILE A 11 6.54 1.40 0.05
CA ILE A 11 5.97 2.71 0.38
C ILE A 11 7.03 3.78 0.14
N SER A 12 6.81 4.67 -0.82
CA SER A 12 7.77 5.74 -1.14
C SER A 12 7.08 7.10 -1.17
N ASN A 13 7.67 8.09 -0.50
CA ASN A 13 7.22 9.48 -0.48
C ASN A 13 5.75 9.67 -0.03
N VAL A 14 5.41 9.13 1.14
CA VAL A 14 4.06 9.16 1.69
C VAL A 14 4.02 9.94 3.00
N THR A 15 3.10 10.90 3.10
CA THR A 15 2.78 11.58 4.36
C THR A 15 1.38 11.20 4.83
N ILE A 16 1.28 10.56 5.98
CA ILE A 16 0.04 10.11 6.60
C ILE A 16 -0.37 11.13 7.67
N GLY A 17 -1.45 11.86 7.40
CA GLY A 17 -2.08 12.73 8.39
C GLY A 17 -2.76 11.91 9.49
N LEU A 18 -2.49 12.26 10.75
CA LEU A 18 -3.15 11.64 11.90
C LEU A 18 -4.18 12.57 12.53
N ALA A 19 -5.23 12.01 13.13
CA ALA A 19 -6.25 12.78 13.84
C ALA A 19 -5.67 13.53 15.05
N LYS A 20 -6.27 14.66 15.47
CA LYS A 20 -5.75 15.46 16.61
C LYS A 20 -5.59 14.68 17.93
N LYS A 21 -6.41 13.65 18.16
CA LYS A 21 -6.27 12.70 19.26
C LYS A 21 -5.90 11.33 18.69
N THR A 22 -4.61 11.07 18.51
CA THR A 22 -4.12 9.81 17.97
C THR A 22 -3.98 8.74 19.06
N LYS A 23 -4.05 7.47 18.64
CA LYS A 23 -3.49 6.38 19.45
C LYS A 23 -1.96 6.51 19.44
N LYS A 24 -1.30 6.11 20.52
CA LYS A 24 0.17 6.19 20.69
C LYS A 24 0.97 5.48 19.61
N VAL A 25 0.36 4.49 18.95
CA VAL A 25 1.01 3.64 17.95
C VAL A 25 0.47 4.04 16.56
N PRO A 26 1.25 4.76 15.74
CA PRO A 26 0.85 5.16 14.39
C PRO A 26 0.85 3.98 13.41
N TRP A 27 1.61 2.92 13.71
CA TRP A 27 1.78 1.74 12.87
C TRP A 27 1.56 0.47 13.69
N ASN A 28 0.53 -0.30 13.34
CA ASN A 28 0.38 -1.66 13.86
C ASN A 28 0.81 -2.65 12.78
N CYS A 29 2.03 -3.16 12.89
CA CYS A 29 2.60 -4.08 11.91
C CYS A 29 2.62 -5.50 12.46
N THR A 30 2.05 -6.43 11.72
CA THR A 30 2.02 -7.85 12.08
C THR A 30 2.00 -8.66 10.79
N ASP A 31 2.87 -9.66 10.69
CA ASP A 31 2.94 -10.58 9.54
C ASP A 31 3.06 -9.88 8.16
N ILE A 32 3.87 -8.83 8.08
CA ILE A 32 4.20 -8.11 6.84
C ILE A 32 5.72 -8.03 6.62
N ALA A 33 6.14 -7.83 5.37
CA ALA A 33 7.52 -7.46 5.03
C ALA A 33 7.58 -6.59 3.78
N GLY A 34 8.55 -5.68 3.74
CA GLY A 34 8.68 -4.73 2.63
C GLY A 34 9.75 -3.68 2.87
N ILE A 35 9.66 -2.56 2.17
CA ILE A 35 10.56 -1.41 2.28
C ILE A 35 9.78 -0.10 2.33
N SER A 36 10.39 0.92 2.93
CA SER A 36 9.88 2.29 2.88
C SER A 36 10.97 3.30 2.50
N SER A 37 10.59 4.48 2.01
CA SER A 37 11.51 5.60 1.79
C SER A 37 10.75 6.91 1.86
N GLY A 38 11.20 7.84 2.70
CA GLY A 38 10.57 9.16 2.84
C GLY A 38 9.11 9.09 3.33
N VAL A 39 8.82 8.23 4.32
CA VAL A 39 7.48 8.02 4.86
C VAL A 39 7.33 8.68 6.24
N THR A 40 6.27 9.46 6.42
CA THR A 40 5.96 10.13 7.70
C THR A 40 4.55 9.79 8.16
N PRO A 41 4.34 9.35 9.43
CA PRO A 41 5.34 9.06 10.46
C PRO A 41 6.16 7.80 10.12
N VAL A 42 7.36 7.67 10.69
CA VAL A 42 8.29 6.56 10.42
C VAL A 42 7.62 5.21 10.67
N PRO A 43 7.65 4.27 9.69
CA PRO A 43 7.09 2.93 9.84
C PRO A 43 7.77 2.07 10.93
N CYS A 44 7.18 0.92 11.20
CA CYS A 44 7.77 -0.12 12.04
C CYS A 44 8.98 -0.79 11.35
N GLY A 45 9.81 -1.51 12.11
CA GLY A 45 11.01 -2.18 11.59
C GLY A 45 10.80 -3.29 10.55
N LEU A 46 9.55 -3.73 10.32
CA LEU A 46 9.19 -4.64 9.24
C LEU A 46 9.13 -3.95 7.86
N LEU A 47 9.15 -2.61 7.84
CA LEU A 47 9.18 -1.76 6.66
C LEU A 47 10.36 -0.77 6.76
N PRO A 48 11.61 -1.26 6.77
CA PRO A 48 12.80 -0.43 6.97
C PRO A 48 12.88 0.72 5.95
N ASP A 49 13.21 1.90 6.45
CA ASP A 49 13.50 3.07 5.62
C ASP A 49 14.81 2.86 4.85
N GLN A 50 14.73 2.98 3.54
CA GLN A 50 15.85 2.82 2.60
C GLN A 50 16.59 4.14 2.37
N GLY A 51 16.23 5.23 3.05
CA GLY A 51 16.90 6.52 2.90
C GLY A 51 16.32 7.35 1.75
N ALA A 52 16.75 8.62 1.69
CA ALA A 52 16.23 9.61 0.74
C ALA A 52 16.65 9.36 -0.71
N GLU A 53 17.77 8.67 -0.91
CA GLU A 53 18.30 8.23 -2.20
C GLU A 53 17.41 7.19 -2.89
N ASN A 54 16.60 6.47 -2.12
CA ASN A 54 15.67 5.45 -2.61
C ASN A 54 14.23 5.95 -2.75
N ILE A 55 14.02 7.28 -2.67
CA ILE A 55 12.72 7.89 -2.96
C ILE A 55 12.44 7.68 -4.45
N GLY A 56 11.41 6.89 -4.77
CA GLY A 56 11.07 6.48 -6.14
C GLY A 56 11.39 5.03 -6.48
N SER A 57 11.97 4.27 -5.54
CA SER A 57 12.24 2.83 -5.69
C SER A 57 10.98 1.98 -5.90
N CYS A 58 9.81 2.47 -5.46
CA CYS A 58 8.51 1.82 -5.67
C CYS A 58 7.94 2.15 -7.05
N THR A 59 8.59 1.70 -8.11
CA THR A 59 8.06 1.86 -9.47
C THR A 59 6.89 0.90 -9.69
N PHE A 60 5.80 1.38 -10.29
CA PHE A 60 4.71 0.49 -10.70
C PHE A 60 5.25 -0.52 -11.72
N PRO A 61 4.92 -1.81 -11.61
CA PRO A 61 5.41 -2.78 -12.57
C PRO A 61 4.87 -2.51 -13.98
N GLU A 62 5.72 -2.63 -15.00
CA GLU A 62 5.30 -2.46 -16.39
C GLU A 62 4.57 -3.68 -16.96
N TYR A 63 4.57 -4.81 -16.23
CA TYR A 63 3.84 -6.00 -16.63
C TYR A 63 2.34 -5.74 -16.49
N LYS A 64 1.57 -6.12 -17.52
CA LYS A 64 0.11 -6.05 -17.49
C LYS A 64 -0.48 -7.38 -17.07
N LEU A 65 -1.34 -7.37 -16.06
CA LEU A 65 -2.14 -8.53 -15.71
C LEU A 65 -3.34 -8.65 -16.67
N PRO A 66 -3.81 -9.87 -17.00
CA PRO A 66 -4.98 -10.05 -17.86
C PRO A 66 -6.26 -9.33 -17.39
N ILE A 67 -6.37 -9.05 -16.08
CA ILE A 67 -7.49 -8.30 -15.49
C ILE A 67 -7.51 -6.83 -15.91
N GLU A 68 -6.37 -6.25 -16.27
CA GLU A 68 -6.26 -4.84 -16.69
C GLU A 68 -6.89 -4.59 -18.07
N ASP A 69 -6.98 -5.61 -18.92
CA ASP A 69 -7.61 -5.53 -20.24
C ASP A 69 -9.14 -5.82 -20.19
N VAL A 70 -9.70 -6.14 -19.02
CA VAL A 70 -11.12 -6.46 -18.87
C VAL A 70 -11.97 -5.21 -19.03
N LYS A 71 -12.89 -5.24 -20.01
CA LYS A 71 -13.84 -4.15 -20.26
C LYS A 71 -15.08 -4.32 -19.40
N VAL A 72 -15.29 -3.41 -18.46
CA VAL A 72 -16.54 -3.32 -17.68
C VAL A 72 -17.70 -3.00 -18.61
N ARG A 73 -18.80 -3.76 -18.51
CA ARG A 73 -20.02 -3.51 -19.28
C ARG A 73 -21.15 -3.14 -18.32
N THR A 74 -21.89 -2.09 -18.66
CA THR A 74 -23.07 -1.68 -17.89
C THR A 74 -24.28 -2.46 -18.38
N CYS A 75 -25.02 -3.07 -17.44
CA CYS A 75 -26.31 -3.68 -17.73
C CYS A 75 -27.43 -2.69 -17.36
N THR A 76 -28.47 -2.60 -18.19
CA THR A 76 -29.66 -1.79 -17.90
C THR A 76 -30.85 -2.71 -17.66
N TYR A 77 -31.68 -2.35 -16.68
CA TYR A 77 -32.92 -3.05 -16.37
C TYR A 77 -34.09 -2.07 -16.45
N ARG A 78 -35.14 -2.44 -17.17
CA ARG A 78 -36.40 -1.71 -17.19
C ARG A 78 -37.42 -2.50 -16.39
N ARG A 79 -38.03 -1.85 -15.39
CA ARG A 79 -39.16 -2.40 -14.66
C ARG A 79 -40.42 -2.09 -15.48
N ASN A 80 -41.13 -3.11 -15.93
CA ASN A 80 -42.44 -2.92 -16.54
C ASN A 80 -43.42 -2.53 -15.42
N LEU A 81 -44.04 -1.36 -15.54
CA LEU A 81 -45.12 -0.88 -14.68
C LEU A 81 -46.45 -1.46 -15.14
#